data_AF-A0A1S8KZJ6-F1
#
_entry.id   AF-A0A1S8KZJ6-F1
#
_cell.length_a   1.000
_cell.length_b   1.000
_cell.length_c   1.000
_cell.angle_alpha   90.00
_cell.angle_beta   90.00
_cell.angle_gamma   90.00
#
_symmetry.space_group_name_H-M   'P 1'
#
loop_
_entity.id
_entity.type
_entity.pdbx_description
1 polymer ?
#
loop_
_entity_poly.entity_id
_entity_poly.type
_entity_poly.pdbx_seq_one_letter_code
_entity_poly.pdbx_strand_id
1 'polypeptide(L)'
;MKFNIIDMDNWDRKECFNHFFNYAKSTYSITVNVDITELCNYIRENKLRFYPTFTWIVSKAINNYQEFKMAFDKEGRLGFFDEIGPSYSVLNDKTKVMSDLYTTFSNNFLRFYVNMTNHLDKYKKNTDFITELQENFFIVSCLPWLNYTSFNVNNEGSSPFLFPMVTWGKFFDKDNRVLIPLTIQVHHAVADGYHCSLFFSDVNRMVSNPKQYLRTSKKEAGYTRYLDEEGRIKVWPSKRSVKYEILKYLITKFESEIYYKEKEVNEIIKKWSCLEDFVLLRRELFDNKLLSREDDGSRYWVSEVLD
;
A
#
# COMPACT_ATOMS: atom_id res chain seq x y z
N MET A 1 -13.15 -0.18 2.90
CA MET A 1 -12.63 1.14 3.32
C MET A 1 -13.74 2.16 3.17
N LYS A 2 -13.85 3.14 4.08
CA LYS A 2 -14.96 4.09 4.09
C LYS A 2 -14.73 5.19 3.04
N PHE A 3 -15.81 5.59 2.37
CA PHE A 3 -15.87 6.77 1.52
C PHE A 3 -16.60 7.88 2.28
N ASN A 4 -15.99 9.06 2.35
CA ASN A 4 -16.52 10.21 3.07
C ASN A 4 -16.94 11.27 2.06
N ILE A 5 -18.24 11.59 2.05
CA ILE A 5 -18.80 12.60 1.16
C ILE A 5 -18.33 13.99 1.60
N ILE A 6 -17.92 14.82 0.65
CA ILE A 6 -17.60 16.22 0.91
C ILE A 6 -18.90 17.01 0.99
N ASP A 7 -19.06 17.74 2.09
CA ASP A 7 -20.09 18.77 2.20
C ASP A 7 -19.67 19.98 1.34
N MET A 8 -20.18 20.02 0.11
CA MET A 8 -19.86 21.07 -0.84
C MET A 8 -20.25 22.45 -0.31
N ASP A 9 -21.28 22.58 0.54
CA ASP A 9 -21.72 23.90 0.99
C ASP A 9 -20.77 24.54 2.00
N ASN A 10 -19.97 23.73 2.69
CA ASN A 10 -19.00 24.17 3.69
C ASN A 10 -17.54 23.87 3.32
N TRP A 11 -17.27 23.45 2.07
CA TRP A 11 -15.92 23.11 1.65
C TRP A 11 -15.16 24.32 1.09
N ASP A 12 -14.07 24.71 1.76
CA ASP A 12 -13.23 25.85 1.41
C ASP A 12 -12.78 25.87 -0.06
N ARG A 13 -12.58 24.70 -0.68
CA ARG A 13 -12.10 24.58 -2.06
C ARG A 13 -13.22 24.45 -3.10
N LYS A 14 -14.50 24.57 -2.73
CA LYS A 14 -15.65 24.44 -3.66
C LYS A 14 -15.48 25.27 -4.94
N GLU A 15 -15.15 26.56 -4.81
CA GLU A 15 -15.01 27.45 -5.97
C GLU A 15 -13.81 27.06 -6.86
N CYS A 16 -12.68 26.71 -6.24
CA CYS A 16 -11.50 26.22 -6.94
C CYS A 16 -11.79 24.91 -7.71
N PHE A 17 -12.42 23.95 -7.04
CA PHE A 17 -12.85 22.70 -7.63
C PHE A 17 -13.78 22.94 -8.83
N ASN A 18 -14.84 23.73 -8.64
CA ASN A 18 -15.78 24.03 -9.71
C ASN A 18 -15.11 24.70 -10.92
N HIS A 19 -14.17 25.62 -10.68
CA HIS A 19 -13.42 26.27 -11.74
C HIS A 19 -12.61 25.26 -12.57
N PHE A 20 -11.74 24.48 -11.92
CA PHE A 20 -10.83 23.56 -12.60
C PHE A 20 -11.49 22.24 -13.04
N PHE A 21 -12.66 21.91 -12.53
CA PHE A 21 -13.40 20.71 -12.93
C PHE A 21 -14.37 20.98 -14.08
N ASN A 22 -15.03 22.15 -14.11
CA ASN A 22 -16.06 22.42 -15.12
C ASN A 22 -15.57 23.32 -16.25
N TYR A 23 -14.71 24.30 -15.96
CA TYR A 23 -14.36 25.36 -16.92
C TYR A 23 -12.91 25.22 -17.40
N ALA A 24 -11.94 25.27 -16.48
CA ALA A 24 -10.50 25.20 -16.78
C ALA A 24 -9.95 23.78 -16.53
N LYS A 25 -10.57 22.79 -17.16
CA LYS A 25 -10.22 21.37 -17.03
C LYS A 25 -8.74 21.16 -17.31
N SER A 26 -7.99 20.81 -16.26
CA SER A 26 -6.55 20.68 -16.36
C SER A 26 -6.01 19.61 -15.42
N THR A 27 -5.03 18.87 -15.95
CA THR A 27 -4.13 18.04 -15.17
C THR A 27 -2.72 18.54 -15.43
N TYR A 28 -1.83 18.36 -14.47
CA TYR A 28 -0.44 18.76 -14.63
C TYR A 28 0.46 17.75 -13.92
N SER A 29 1.70 17.66 -14.40
CA SER A 29 2.73 16.81 -13.82
C SER A 29 3.92 17.64 -13.35
N ILE A 30 4.53 17.21 -12.24
CA ILE A 30 5.76 17.80 -11.70
C ILE A 30 6.76 16.67 -11.54
N THR A 31 7.94 16.82 -12.13
CA THR A 31 9.07 15.89 -11.99
C THR A 31 10.16 16.51 -11.12
N VAL A 32 10.61 15.78 -10.10
CA VAL A 32 11.71 16.17 -9.20
C VAL A 32 12.69 15.02 -9.08
N ASN A 33 13.99 15.32 -9.06
CA ASN A 33 15.02 14.35 -8.69
C ASN A 33 15.09 14.25 -7.17
N VAL A 34 14.73 13.08 -6.63
CA VAL A 34 14.75 12.77 -5.20
C VAL A 34 16.08 12.07 -4.88
N ASP A 35 16.75 12.51 -3.81
CA ASP A 35 17.95 11.84 -3.30
C ASP A 35 17.55 10.59 -2.49
N ILE A 36 17.92 9.42 -2.99
CA ILE A 36 17.61 8.12 -2.39
C ILE A 36 18.87 7.41 -1.88
N THR A 37 19.98 8.13 -1.69
CA THR A 37 21.26 7.55 -1.27
C THR A 37 21.12 6.72 0.00
N GLU A 38 20.52 7.31 1.05
CA GLU A 38 20.31 6.63 2.34
C GLU A 38 19.33 5.46 2.22
N LEU A 39 18.28 5.60 1.41
CA LEU A 39 17.35 4.53 1.12
C LEU A 39 18.04 3.34 0.45
N CYS A 40 18.88 3.57 -0.56
CA CYS A 40 19.63 2.53 -1.25
C CYS A 40 20.56 1.78 -0.29
N ASN A 41 21.23 2.49 0.62
CA ASN A 41 22.07 1.89 1.65
C ASN A 41 21.23 1.01 2.60
N TYR A 42 20.11 1.53 3.10
CA TYR A 42 19.20 0.78 3.98
C TYR A 42 18.64 -0.48 3.32
N ILE A 43 18.21 -0.39 2.06
CA ILE A 43 17.68 -1.52 1.29
C ILE A 43 18.74 -2.61 1.13
N ARG A 44 20.00 -2.23 0.83
CA ARG A 44 21.12 -3.16 0.69
C ARG A 44 21.44 -3.86 2.02
N GLU A 45 21.53 -3.10 3.11
CA GLU A 45 21.80 -3.62 4.45
C GLU A 45 20.73 -4.61 4.93
N ASN A 46 19.46 -4.33 4.62
CA ASN A 46 18.32 -5.13 5.09
C ASN A 46 17.81 -6.14 4.05
N LYS A 47 18.47 -6.26 2.89
CA LYS A 47 18.13 -7.19 1.80
C LYS A 47 16.67 -7.05 1.33
N LEU A 48 16.17 -5.82 1.27
CA LEU A 48 14.84 -5.51 0.77
C LEU A 48 14.83 -5.39 -0.76
N ARG A 49 13.67 -5.57 -1.39
CA ARG A 49 13.47 -5.26 -2.81
C ARG A 49 13.12 -3.77 -2.95
N PHE A 50 13.77 -3.09 -3.89
CA PHE A 50 13.57 -1.66 -4.10
C PHE A 50 12.12 -1.31 -4.45
N TYR A 51 11.54 -1.98 -5.45
CA TYR A 51 10.22 -1.61 -5.99
C TYR A 51 9.12 -1.62 -4.91
N PRO A 52 8.88 -2.71 -4.14
CA PRO A 52 7.89 -2.67 -3.06
C PRO A 52 8.20 -1.67 -1.95
N THR A 53 9.48 -1.45 -1.66
CA THR A 53 9.90 -0.51 -0.62
C THR A 53 9.56 0.93 -1.02
N PHE A 54 9.92 1.31 -2.24
CA PHE A 54 9.67 2.66 -2.75
C PHE A 54 8.18 2.89 -3.01
N THR A 55 7.44 1.88 -3.49
CA THR A 55 5.99 1.95 -3.61
C THR A 55 5.33 2.23 -2.26
N TRP A 56 5.76 1.59 -1.17
CA TRP A 56 5.21 1.91 0.16
C TRP A 56 5.45 3.37 0.58
N ILE A 57 6.66 3.90 0.34
CA ILE A 57 6.99 5.31 0.65
C ILE A 57 6.07 6.26 -0.10
N VAL A 58 5.88 6.02 -1.41
CA VAL A 58 4.97 6.80 -2.24
C VAL A 58 3.53 6.67 -1.75
N SER A 59 3.05 5.44 -1.51
CA SER A 59 1.70 5.19 -1.00
C SER A 59 1.48 5.88 0.35
N LYS A 60 2.48 5.89 1.24
CA LYS A 60 2.40 6.55 2.54
C LYS A 60 2.29 8.06 2.38
N ALA A 61 3.08 8.67 1.49
CA ALA A 61 3.00 10.10 1.19
C ALA A 61 1.63 10.48 0.58
N ILE A 62 1.12 9.67 -0.34
CA ILE A 62 -0.21 9.86 -0.94
C ILE A 62 -1.31 9.78 0.13
N ASN A 63 -1.26 8.77 1.01
CA ASN A 63 -2.32 8.55 1.98
C ASN A 63 -2.39 9.59 3.12
N ASN A 64 -1.36 10.42 3.28
CA ASN A 64 -1.32 11.50 4.28
C ASN A 64 -2.25 12.69 3.95
N TYR A 65 -2.70 12.83 2.70
CA TYR A 65 -3.47 13.99 2.25
C TYR A 65 -4.79 13.57 1.62
N GLN A 66 -5.87 14.26 1.99
CA GLN A 66 -7.23 13.98 1.51
C GLN A 66 -7.35 14.21 0.00
N GLU A 67 -6.67 15.24 -0.50
CA GLU A 67 -6.67 15.72 -1.88
C GLU A 67 -6.29 14.64 -2.89
N PHE A 68 -5.37 13.76 -2.49
CA PHE A 68 -4.91 12.65 -3.32
C PHE A 68 -5.82 11.42 -3.26
N LYS A 69 -6.85 11.44 -2.41
CA LYS A 69 -7.79 10.34 -2.18
C LYS A 69 -9.21 10.67 -2.63
N MET A 70 -9.38 11.80 -3.32
CA MET A 70 -10.68 12.25 -3.80
C MET A 70 -11.17 11.43 -5.00
N ALA A 71 -12.47 11.15 -5.01
CA ALA A 71 -13.15 10.45 -6.09
C ALA A 71 -14.65 10.82 -6.08
N PHE A 72 -15.38 10.29 -7.06
CA PHE A 72 -16.84 10.31 -7.05
C PHE A 72 -17.36 8.94 -6.63
N ASP A 73 -18.45 8.91 -5.86
CA ASP A 73 -19.18 7.67 -5.62
C ASP A 73 -20.07 7.28 -6.82
N LYS A 74 -20.82 6.19 -6.66
CA LYS A 74 -21.71 5.64 -7.69
C LYS A 74 -22.88 6.57 -8.05
N GLU A 75 -23.22 7.49 -7.15
CA GLU A 75 -24.24 8.51 -7.35
C GLU A 75 -23.66 9.83 -7.91
N GLY A 76 -22.35 9.88 -8.17
CA GLY A 76 -21.67 11.07 -8.70
C GLY A 76 -21.39 12.15 -7.66
N ARG A 77 -21.45 11.82 -6.36
CA ARG A 77 -21.15 12.77 -5.28
C ARG A 77 -19.65 12.78 -5.01
N LEU A 78 -19.09 13.98 -4.85
CA LEU A 78 -17.68 14.17 -4.54
C LEU A 78 -17.39 13.74 -3.10
N GLY A 79 -16.30 13.01 -2.91
CA GLY A 79 -15.84 12.57 -1.60
C GLY A 79 -14.40 12.10 -1.64
N PHE A 80 -13.97 11.40 -0.60
CA PHE A 80 -12.64 10.81 -0.51
C PHE A 80 -12.64 9.51 0.28
N PHE A 81 -11.69 8.63 -0.04
CA PHE A 81 -11.46 7.41 0.72
C PHE A 81 -10.56 7.67 1.93
N ASP A 82 -10.79 6.94 3.03
CA ASP A 82 -9.88 6.95 4.19
C ASP A 82 -8.46 6.57 3.78
N GLU A 83 -8.34 5.52 2.95
CA GLU A 83 -7.09 5.01 2.40
C GLU A 83 -7.27 4.54 0.96
N ILE A 84 -6.21 4.66 0.16
CA ILE A 84 -6.13 4.17 -1.21
C ILE A 84 -4.88 3.32 -1.43
N GLY A 85 -5.02 2.23 -2.17
CA GLY A 85 -3.92 1.34 -2.53
C GLY A 85 -3.25 1.71 -3.87
N PRO A 86 -1.98 1.36 -4.07
CA PRO A 86 -1.35 1.47 -5.39
C PRO A 86 -1.89 0.42 -6.35
N SER A 87 -2.34 0.87 -7.51
CA SER A 87 -2.45 0.07 -8.74
C SER A 87 -1.16 0.26 -9.53
N TYR A 88 -0.38 -0.79 -9.73
CA TYR A 88 0.99 -0.72 -10.24
C TYR A 88 1.25 -1.70 -11.39
N SER A 89 1.98 -1.21 -12.40
CA SER A 89 2.30 -2.02 -13.57
C SER A 89 3.44 -3.02 -13.31
N VAL A 90 3.34 -4.19 -13.94
CA VAL A 90 4.32 -5.28 -13.92
C VAL A 90 4.53 -5.77 -15.34
N LEU A 91 5.79 -5.86 -15.78
CA LEU A 91 6.13 -6.33 -17.12
C LEU A 91 6.09 -7.86 -17.19
N ASN A 92 5.37 -8.40 -18.17
CA ASN A 92 5.55 -9.78 -18.59
C ASN A 92 6.82 -9.90 -19.43
N ASP A 93 7.84 -10.57 -18.90
CA ASP A 93 9.14 -10.69 -19.58
C ASP A 93 9.08 -11.45 -20.91
N LYS A 94 8.08 -12.32 -21.12
CA LYS A 94 7.94 -13.11 -22.35
C LYS A 94 7.23 -12.31 -23.44
N THR A 95 6.09 -11.71 -23.11
CA THR A 95 5.23 -11.02 -24.09
C THR A 95 5.55 -9.54 -24.25
N LYS A 96 6.29 -8.96 -23.29
CA LYS A 96 6.57 -7.53 -23.17
C LYS A 96 5.32 -6.66 -22.99
N VAL A 97 4.20 -7.28 -22.59
CA VAL A 97 2.96 -6.59 -22.24
C VAL A 97 2.96 -6.25 -20.75
N MET A 98 2.45 -5.07 -20.39
CA MET A 98 2.26 -4.67 -19.00
C MET A 98 0.93 -5.22 -18.47
N SER A 99 0.93 -5.71 -17.24
CA SER A 99 -0.27 -5.99 -16.46
C SER A 99 -0.31 -5.08 -15.25
N ASP A 100 -1.51 -4.74 -14.78
CA ASP A 100 -1.67 -3.98 -13.55
C ASP A 100 -2.05 -4.90 -12.39
N LEU A 101 -1.36 -4.71 -11.28
CA LEU A 101 -1.65 -5.35 -10.01
C LEU A 101 -2.04 -4.31 -8.98
N TYR A 102 -2.80 -4.72 -7.97
CA TYR A 102 -3.16 -3.88 -6.84
C TYR A 102 -2.69 -4.51 -5.54
N THR A 103 -2.30 -3.67 -4.58
CA THR A 103 -2.06 -4.08 -3.20
C THR A 103 -2.78 -3.12 -2.27
N THR A 104 -3.63 -3.64 -1.39
CA THR A 104 -4.26 -2.83 -0.33
C THR A 104 -3.19 -2.13 0.49
N PHE A 105 -3.34 -0.81 0.68
CA PHE A 105 -2.40 -0.06 1.49
C PHE A 105 -2.42 -0.53 2.95
N SER A 106 -1.28 -0.40 3.61
CA SER A 106 -1.17 -0.52 5.05
C SER A 106 -0.12 0.44 5.56
N ASN A 107 -0.48 1.19 6.61
CA ASN A 107 0.47 2.03 7.33
C ASN A 107 1.63 1.22 7.95
N ASN A 108 1.47 -0.08 8.16
CA ASN A 108 2.55 -0.97 8.57
C ASN A 108 3.39 -1.39 7.35
N PHE A 109 4.63 -0.91 7.28
CA PHE A 109 5.55 -1.20 6.17
C PHE A 109 5.69 -2.70 5.90
N LEU A 110 5.90 -3.52 6.92
CA LEU A 110 6.14 -4.94 6.74
C LEU A 110 4.91 -5.67 6.19
N ARG A 111 3.70 -5.33 6.68
CA ARG A 111 2.45 -5.89 6.19
C ARG A 111 2.27 -5.57 4.70
N PHE A 112 2.45 -4.31 4.31
CA PHE A 112 2.37 -3.90 2.92
C PHE A 112 3.44 -4.59 2.06
N TYR A 113 4.69 -4.58 2.53
CA TYR A 113 5.83 -5.15 1.81
C TYR A 113 5.61 -6.63 1.52
N VAL A 114 5.24 -7.44 2.53
CA VAL A 114 4.98 -8.87 2.38
C VAL A 114 3.84 -9.12 1.39
N ASN A 115 2.73 -8.39 1.51
CA ASN A 115 1.59 -8.55 0.61
C ASN A 115 1.98 -8.24 -0.85
N MET A 116 2.65 -7.11 -1.09
CA MET A 116 3.06 -6.71 -2.43
C MET A 116 4.10 -7.67 -3.01
N THR A 117 5.07 -8.15 -2.22
CA THR A 117 6.04 -9.14 -2.70
C THR A 117 5.39 -10.46 -3.07
N ASN A 118 4.40 -10.92 -2.30
CA ASN A 118 3.67 -12.15 -2.60
C ASN A 118 2.87 -12.01 -3.90
N HIS A 119 2.22 -10.86 -4.13
CA HIS A 119 1.52 -10.59 -5.39
C HIS A 119 2.48 -10.59 -6.59
N LEU A 120 3.64 -9.93 -6.47
CA LEU A 120 4.68 -9.91 -7.51
C LEU A 120 5.23 -11.32 -7.80
N ASP A 121 5.51 -12.10 -6.76
CA ASP A 121 6.07 -13.46 -6.91
C ASP A 121 5.03 -14.43 -7.50
N LYS A 122 3.76 -14.29 -7.13
CA LYS A 122 2.66 -15.05 -7.72
C LYS A 122 2.47 -14.73 -9.20
N TYR A 123 2.49 -13.44 -9.57
CA TYR A 123 2.39 -13.03 -10.97
C TYR A 123 3.56 -13.56 -11.82
N LYS A 124 4.79 -13.56 -11.27
CA LYS A 124 5.95 -14.16 -11.96
C LYS A 124 5.80 -15.65 -12.26
N LYS A 125 5.11 -16.39 -11.38
CA LYS A 125 4.82 -17.83 -11.57
C LYS A 125 3.67 -18.06 -12.54
N ASN A 126 2.62 -17.24 -12.45
CA ASN A 126 1.45 -17.31 -13.31
C ASN A 126 1.08 -15.91 -13.82
N THR A 127 1.41 -15.65 -15.07
CA THR A 127 1.18 -14.36 -15.73
C THR A 127 -0.29 -14.12 -16.08
N ASP A 128 -1.16 -15.13 -15.95
CA ASP A 128 -2.62 -15.00 -16.11
C ASP A 128 -3.29 -14.55 -14.81
N PHE A 129 -2.51 -14.21 -13.78
CA PHE A 129 -3.04 -13.68 -12.53
C PHE A 129 -3.70 -12.31 -12.77
N ILE A 130 -5.02 -12.28 -12.67
CA ILE A 130 -5.84 -11.08 -12.77
C ILE A 130 -6.02 -10.48 -11.38
N THR A 131 -5.80 -9.18 -11.26
CA THR A 131 -6.16 -8.45 -10.04
C THR A 131 -7.58 -7.90 -10.15
N GLU A 132 -8.33 -7.96 -9.06
CA GLU A 132 -9.67 -7.39 -8.97
C GLU A 132 -9.62 -5.85 -9.08
N LEU A 133 -10.58 -5.29 -9.81
CA LEU A 133 -10.76 -3.84 -9.89
C LEU A 133 -11.12 -3.28 -8.52
N GLN A 134 -10.45 -2.20 -8.13
CA GLN A 134 -10.71 -1.49 -6.88
C GLN A 134 -11.15 -0.07 -7.20
N GLU A 135 -12.03 0.49 -6.37
CA GLU A 135 -12.50 1.88 -6.52
C GLU A 135 -11.53 2.86 -5.84
N ASN A 136 -10.81 2.42 -4.81
CA ASN A 136 -9.96 3.23 -3.93
C ASN A 136 -8.47 3.06 -4.27
N PHE A 137 -8.04 3.59 -5.40
CA PHE A 137 -6.67 3.42 -5.88
C PHE A 137 -6.03 4.73 -6.35
N PHE A 138 -4.70 4.67 -6.48
CA PHE A 138 -3.93 5.58 -7.33
C PHE A 138 -3.02 4.78 -8.25
N ILE A 139 -2.56 5.39 -9.33
CA ILE A 139 -1.69 4.69 -10.30
C ILE A 139 -0.23 4.88 -9.93
N VAL A 140 0.52 3.78 -10.02
CA VAL A 140 1.96 3.71 -9.89
C VAL A 140 2.56 3.14 -11.17
N SER A 141 3.56 3.83 -11.71
CA SER A 141 4.35 3.31 -12.82
C SER A 141 5.85 3.44 -12.54
N CYS A 142 6.62 2.52 -13.11
CA CYS A 142 8.07 2.50 -13.00
C CYS A 142 8.67 2.24 -14.36
N LEU A 143 9.58 3.11 -14.78
CA LEU A 143 10.36 2.98 -16.01
C LEU A 143 11.81 2.64 -15.63
N PRO A 144 12.11 1.39 -15.20
CA PRO A 144 13.43 1.03 -14.68
C PRO A 144 14.53 1.08 -15.76
N TRP A 145 14.16 1.23 -17.03
CA TRP A 145 15.06 1.31 -18.17
C TRP A 145 15.50 2.74 -18.49
N LEU A 146 14.79 3.76 -18.02
CA LEU A 146 14.98 5.14 -18.45
C LEU A 146 15.21 6.07 -17.26
N ASN A 147 16.31 6.82 -17.31
CA ASN A 147 16.45 8.06 -16.55
C ASN A 147 15.84 9.19 -17.39
N TYR A 148 14.92 9.96 -16.81
CA TYR A 148 14.21 11.03 -17.50
C TYR A 148 14.23 12.32 -16.68
N THR A 149 14.10 13.46 -17.36
CA THR A 149 14.00 14.79 -16.73
C THR A 149 12.57 15.30 -16.63
N SER A 150 11.65 14.72 -17.41
CA SER A 150 10.22 15.02 -17.39
C SER A 150 9.42 13.79 -17.77
N PHE A 151 8.26 13.60 -17.15
CA PHE A 151 7.27 12.62 -17.54
C PHE A 151 5.86 13.23 -17.47
N ASN A 152 5.01 12.87 -18.42
CA ASN A 152 3.63 13.32 -18.48
C ASN A 152 2.77 12.25 -19.16
N VAL A 153 1.55 12.06 -18.65
CA VAL A 153 0.54 11.24 -19.31
C VAL A 153 -0.55 12.16 -19.86
N ASN A 154 -0.74 12.13 -21.18
CA ASN A 154 -1.92 12.75 -21.79
C ASN A 154 -3.06 11.74 -21.71
N ASN A 155 -4.02 12.02 -20.84
CA ASN A 155 -5.17 11.15 -20.65
C ASN A 155 -6.28 11.58 -21.61
N GLU A 156 -6.53 10.75 -22.63
CA GLU A 156 -7.71 10.87 -23.48
C GLU A 156 -8.83 10.02 -22.89
N GLY A 157 -9.88 10.68 -22.38
CA GLY A 157 -11.02 10.00 -21.79
C GLY A 157 -12.21 10.94 -21.62
N SER A 158 -13.42 10.39 -21.76
CA SER A 158 -14.68 11.13 -21.56
C SER A 158 -14.99 11.40 -20.09
N SER A 159 -14.41 10.62 -19.18
CA SER A 159 -14.62 10.72 -17.73
C SER A 159 -13.41 11.35 -17.04
N PRO A 160 -13.59 12.43 -16.26
CA PRO A 160 -12.51 13.03 -15.50
C PRO A 160 -12.10 12.12 -14.34
N PHE A 161 -10.80 11.85 -14.23
CA PHE A 161 -10.23 11.12 -13.11
C PHE A 161 -9.72 12.10 -12.05
N LEU A 162 -9.88 11.75 -10.77
CA LEU A 162 -9.38 12.53 -9.63
C LEU A 162 -8.19 11.88 -8.91
N PHE A 163 -7.96 10.58 -9.15
CA PHE A 163 -6.83 9.87 -8.55
C PHE A 163 -5.49 10.38 -9.09
N PRO A 164 -4.43 10.43 -8.27
CA PRO A 164 -3.10 10.81 -8.73
C PRO A 164 -2.45 9.67 -9.51
N MET A 165 -1.47 10.03 -10.34
CA MET A 165 -0.55 9.08 -10.97
C MET A 165 0.86 9.40 -10.53
N VAL A 166 1.58 8.42 -9.98
CA VAL A 166 2.97 8.57 -9.56
C VAL A 166 3.85 7.69 -10.42
N THR A 167 4.88 8.28 -11.02
CA THR A 167 5.80 7.57 -11.90
C THR A 167 7.24 7.84 -11.48
N TRP A 168 8.10 6.83 -11.49
CA TRP A 168 9.55 7.04 -11.31
C TRP A 168 10.38 6.29 -12.35
N GLY A 169 11.57 6.80 -12.60
CA GLY A 169 12.50 6.23 -13.59
C GLY A 169 13.60 5.39 -12.96
N LYS A 170 14.60 5.09 -13.78
CA LYS A 170 15.89 4.53 -13.37
C LYS A 170 16.65 5.57 -12.55
N PHE A 171 17.08 5.21 -11.35
CA PHE A 171 17.98 6.05 -10.56
C PHE A 171 19.38 6.13 -11.18
N PHE A 172 20.14 7.16 -10.83
CA PHE A 172 21.45 7.46 -11.40
C PHE A 172 22.36 8.15 -10.38
N ASP A 173 23.68 7.98 -10.52
CA ASP A 173 24.67 8.63 -9.68
C ASP A 173 24.93 10.08 -10.13
N LYS A 174 24.99 11.01 -9.19
CA LYS A 174 25.39 12.40 -9.41
C LYS A 174 25.99 12.99 -8.12
N ASP A 175 27.21 13.50 -8.20
CA ASP A 175 27.90 14.17 -7.08
C ASP A 175 27.93 13.32 -5.78
N ASN A 176 28.30 12.03 -5.89
CA ASN A 176 28.27 11.04 -4.80
C ASN A 176 26.88 10.76 -4.18
N ARG A 177 25.80 11.13 -4.87
CA ARG A 177 24.42 10.84 -4.49
C ARG A 177 23.75 9.95 -5.53
N VAL A 178 22.81 9.13 -5.07
CA VAL A 178 21.91 8.35 -5.94
C VAL A 178 20.61 9.12 -6.05
N LEU A 179 20.29 9.62 -7.24
CA LEU A 179 19.07 10.37 -7.51
C LEU A 179 18.08 9.53 -8.30
N ILE A 180 16.78 9.70 -8.04
CA ILE A 180 15.70 9.09 -8.82
C ILE A 180 14.75 10.17 -9.35
N PRO A 181 14.42 10.18 -10.65
CA PRO A 181 13.39 11.08 -11.15
C PRO A 181 12.02 10.54 -10.71
N LEU A 182 11.28 11.37 -9.98
CA LEU A 182 9.95 11.08 -9.46
C LEU A 182 8.97 12.12 -9.98
N THR A 183 7.87 11.64 -10.55
CA THR A 183 6.81 12.47 -11.12
C THR A 183 5.50 12.19 -10.40
N ILE A 184 4.79 13.24 -10.02
CA ILE A 184 3.37 13.16 -9.64
C ILE A 184 2.55 13.94 -10.66
N GLN A 185 1.47 13.32 -11.14
CA GLN A 185 0.44 13.96 -11.96
C GLN A 185 -0.87 13.96 -11.19
N VAL A 186 -1.55 15.10 -11.21
CA VAL A 186 -2.81 15.32 -10.48
C VAL A 186 -3.81 16.09 -11.32
N HIS A 187 -5.08 15.97 -10.95
CA HIS A 187 -6.14 16.84 -11.46
C HIS A 187 -6.18 18.14 -10.65
N HIS A 188 -6.15 19.29 -11.31
CA HIS A 188 -6.00 20.59 -10.62
C HIS A 188 -7.17 20.90 -9.68
N ALA A 189 -8.38 20.44 -10.04
CA ALA A 189 -9.56 20.58 -9.18
C ALA A 189 -9.40 20.01 -7.76
N VAL A 190 -8.56 18.96 -7.58
CA VAL A 190 -8.39 18.32 -6.27
C VAL A 190 -7.02 18.54 -5.67
N ALA A 191 -6.01 18.97 -6.43
CA ALA A 191 -4.68 19.22 -5.88
C ALA A 191 -3.94 20.34 -6.63
N ASP A 192 -3.50 21.32 -5.85
CA ASP A 192 -2.65 22.43 -6.28
C ASP A 192 -1.15 22.15 -6.04
N GLY A 193 -0.28 23.01 -6.57
CA GLY A 193 1.18 22.88 -6.43
C GLY A 193 1.65 22.80 -4.96
N TYR A 194 0.91 23.41 -4.04
CA TYR A 194 1.12 23.27 -2.59
C TYR A 194 1.04 21.80 -2.14
N HIS A 195 -0.02 21.08 -2.52
CA HIS A 195 -0.20 19.67 -2.16
C HIS A 195 0.89 18.79 -2.76
N CYS A 196 1.27 19.04 -4.01
CA CYS A 196 2.41 18.34 -4.63
C CYS A 196 3.72 18.60 -3.87
N SER A 197 3.93 19.81 -3.34
CA SER A 197 5.12 20.12 -2.52
C SER A 197 5.15 19.32 -1.20
N LEU A 198 3.98 19.09 -0.59
CA LEU A 198 3.85 18.26 0.60
C LEU A 198 4.17 16.79 0.31
N PHE A 199 3.67 16.26 -0.83
CA PHE A 199 4.03 14.92 -1.30
C PHE A 199 5.54 14.74 -1.43
N PHE A 200 6.23 15.64 -2.15
CA PHE A 200 7.69 15.56 -2.31
C PHE A 200 8.43 15.72 -0.98
N SER A 201 7.95 16.59 -0.10
CA SER A 201 8.53 16.78 1.24
C SER A 201 8.45 15.52 2.09
N ASP A 202 7.31 14.83 2.08
CA ASP A 202 7.12 13.57 2.80
C ASP A 202 7.99 12.44 2.23
N VAL A 203 8.05 12.32 0.90
CA VAL A 203 8.95 11.35 0.24
C VAL A 203 10.39 11.63 0.63
N ASN A 204 10.87 12.87 0.49
CA ASN A 204 12.23 13.27 0.86
C ASN A 204 12.56 12.95 2.33
N ARG A 205 11.61 13.21 3.25
CA ARG A 205 11.78 12.90 4.67
C ARG A 205 11.96 11.40 4.91
N MET A 206 11.14 10.57 4.25
CA MET A 206 11.18 9.12 4.39
C MET A 206 12.42 8.48 3.77
N VAL A 207 12.82 8.89 2.57
CA VAL A 207 13.99 8.33 1.88
C VAL A 207 15.31 8.76 2.53
N SER A 208 15.34 9.92 3.19
CA SER A 208 16.52 10.39 3.95
C SER A 208 16.62 9.75 5.33
N ASN A 209 15.51 9.24 5.89
CA ASN A 209 15.46 8.65 7.23
C ASN A 209 14.82 7.24 7.22
N PRO A 210 15.25 6.30 6.34
CA PRO A 210 14.55 5.05 6.10
C PRO A 210 14.41 4.18 7.37
N LYS A 211 15.38 4.23 8.29
CA LYS A 211 15.35 3.50 9.57
C LYS A 211 14.15 3.85 10.45
N GLN A 212 13.61 5.07 10.36
CA GLN A 212 12.46 5.51 11.15
C GLN A 212 11.15 4.94 10.62
N TYR A 213 11.01 4.86 9.30
CA TYR A 213 9.75 4.54 8.62
C TYR A 213 9.67 3.09 8.16
N LEU A 214 10.77 2.53 7.67
CA LEU A 214 10.85 1.18 7.12
C LEU A 214 11.27 0.18 8.19
N ARG A 215 10.89 0.42 9.45
CA ARG A 215 11.22 -0.48 10.57
C ARG A 215 10.66 -1.86 10.28
N THR A 216 11.49 -2.71 9.72
CA THR A 216 11.43 -4.14 9.93
C THR A 216 12.11 -4.32 11.27
N SER A 217 11.38 -4.41 12.38
CA SER A 217 12.12 -4.76 13.60
C SER A 217 12.86 -6.08 13.28
N LYS A 218 14.14 -6.20 13.62
CA LYS A 218 14.84 -7.50 13.52
C LYS A 218 14.09 -8.61 14.30
N LYS A 219 13.13 -8.24 15.16
CA LYS A 219 12.12 -9.12 15.75
C LYS A 219 11.02 -9.55 14.75
N GLU A 220 10.46 -8.63 13.97
CA GLU A 220 9.39 -8.87 12.97
C GLU A 220 9.88 -9.54 11.68
N ALA A 221 11.08 -9.26 11.16
CA ALA A 221 11.58 -10.01 9.98
C ALA A 221 11.87 -11.50 10.27
N GLY A 222 11.88 -11.89 11.55
CA GLY A 222 12.17 -13.26 11.96
C GLY A 222 11.05 -14.25 11.65
N TYR A 223 9.80 -13.79 11.48
CA TYR A 223 8.66 -14.70 11.28
C TYR A 223 8.46 -15.13 9.82
N THR A 224 8.95 -14.36 8.84
CA THR A 224 8.70 -14.62 7.42
C THR A 224 9.27 -15.96 6.95
N ARG A 225 10.38 -16.43 7.53
CA ARG A 225 10.94 -17.78 7.27
C ARG A 225 10.02 -18.93 7.69
N TYR A 226 9.03 -18.65 8.55
CA TYR A 226 8.03 -19.60 9.02
C TYR A 226 6.77 -19.59 8.13
N LEU A 227 6.77 -18.77 7.08
CA LEU A 227 5.74 -18.75 6.05
C LEU A 227 6.19 -19.51 4.80
N ASP A 228 5.25 -20.11 4.08
CA ASP A 228 5.47 -20.64 2.73
C ASP A 228 5.40 -19.53 1.68
N GLU A 229 5.52 -19.93 0.41
CA GLU A 229 5.54 -19.01 -0.73
C GLU A 229 4.17 -18.36 -0.98
N GLU A 230 3.10 -18.91 -0.42
CA GLU A 230 1.74 -18.34 -0.42
C GLU A 230 1.47 -17.47 0.81
N GLY A 231 2.44 -17.32 1.72
CA GLY A 231 2.29 -16.58 2.96
C GLY A 231 1.51 -17.32 4.05
N ARG A 232 1.31 -18.64 3.92
CA ARG A 232 0.69 -19.47 4.97
C ARG A 232 1.73 -19.90 5.98
N ILE A 233 1.32 -20.06 7.23
CA ILE A 233 2.20 -20.51 8.31
C ILE A 233 2.56 -21.98 8.06
N LYS A 234 3.81 -22.24 7.66
CA LYS A 234 4.31 -23.59 7.38
C LYS A 234 4.98 -24.25 8.58
N VAL A 235 5.49 -23.46 9.52
CA VAL A 235 6.20 -23.96 10.70
C VAL A 235 5.84 -23.11 11.91
N TRP A 236 5.51 -23.76 13.03
CA TRP A 236 5.30 -23.05 14.30
C TRP A 236 6.62 -22.89 15.06
N PRO A 237 7.07 -21.66 15.37
CA PRO A 237 8.35 -21.41 16.02
C PRO A 237 8.34 -21.82 17.50
N SER A 238 9.48 -22.29 18.00
CA SER A 238 9.69 -22.54 19.43
C SER A 238 9.88 -21.25 20.24
N LYS A 239 10.49 -20.22 19.65
CA LYS A 239 10.79 -18.95 20.32
C LYS A 239 9.53 -18.10 20.50
N ARG A 240 9.15 -17.83 21.76
CA ARG A 240 7.95 -17.04 22.13
C ARG A 240 7.84 -15.70 21.40
N SER A 241 8.95 -14.97 21.27
CA SER A 241 8.94 -13.68 20.56
C SER A 241 8.52 -13.84 19.10
N VAL A 242 8.92 -14.92 18.43
CA VAL A 242 8.60 -15.16 17.01
C VAL A 242 7.17 -15.68 16.86
N LYS A 243 6.68 -16.50 17.81
CA LYS A 243 5.27 -16.89 17.87
C LYS A 243 4.37 -15.66 17.86
N TYR A 244 4.63 -14.71 18.74
CA TYR A 244 3.85 -13.48 18.85
C TYR A 244 3.85 -12.67 17.55
N GLU A 245 4.98 -12.62 16.83
CA GLU A 245 5.02 -11.97 15.51
C GLU A 245 4.20 -12.71 14.45
N ILE A 246 4.20 -14.05 14.45
CA ILE A 246 3.30 -14.81 13.55
C ILE A 246 1.83 -14.57 13.92
N LEU A 247 1.50 -14.45 15.20
CA LEU A 247 0.14 -14.14 15.63
C LEU A 247 -0.28 -12.74 15.18
N LYS A 248 0.61 -11.74 15.30
CA LYS A 248 0.39 -10.39 14.75
C LYS A 248 0.23 -10.42 13.24
N TYR A 249 0.95 -11.28 12.52
CA TYR A 249 0.73 -11.49 11.09
C TYR A 249 -0.63 -12.14 10.81
N LEU A 250 -0.98 -13.19 11.55
CA LEU A 250 -2.21 -13.96 11.35
C LEU A 250 -3.46 -13.14 11.67
N ILE A 251 -3.44 -12.31 12.72
CA ILE A 251 -4.59 -11.45 13.06
C ILE A 251 -4.89 -10.45 11.95
N THR A 252 -3.90 -10.06 11.12
CA THR A 252 -4.15 -9.18 9.96
C THR A 252 -5.03 -9.78 8.87
N LYS A 253 -5.36 -11.07 8.99
CA LYS A 253 -6.25 -11.80 8.07
C LYS A 253 -7.71 -11.80 8.54
N PHE A 254 -7.96 -11.23 9.71
CA PHE A 254 -9.29 -10.96 10.25
C PHE A 254 -9.64 -9.49 9.98
N GLU A 255 -10.92 -9.23 9.81
CA GLU A 255 -11.46 -7.87 9.69
C GLU A 255 -11.85 -7.37 11.09
N SER A 256 -11.52 -6.11 11.38
CA SER A 256 -11.92 -5.45 12.62
C SER A 256 -13.43 -5.21 12.62
N GLU A 257 -14.02 -5.11 13.82
CA GLU A 257 -15.46 -4.83 14.02
C GLU A 257 -16.43 -5.91 13.49
N ILE A 258 -15.91 -7.08 13.11
CA ILE A 258 -16.71 -8.25 12.73
C ILE A 258 -16.73 -9.29 13.86
N TYR A 259 -17.92 -9.85 14.11
CA TYR A 259 -18.08 -11.03 14.97
C TYR A 259 -18.02 -12.29 14.12
N TYR A 260 -17.15 -13.22 14.52
CA TYR A 260 -16.95 -14.51 13.88
C TYR A 260 -17.47 -15.64 14.77
N LYS A 261 -18.11 -16.63 14.18
CA LYS A 261 -18.32 -17.94 14.81
C LYS A 261 -17.00 -18.70 14.85
N GLU A 262 -16.85 -19.61 15.80
CA GLU A 262 -15.67 -20.49 15.89
C GLU A 262 -15.31 -21.15 14.55
N LYS A 263 -16.33 -21.62 13.82
CA LYS A 263 -16.13 -22.25 12.51
C LYS A 263 -15.49 -21.29 11.50
N GLU A 264 -15.89 -20.02 11.49
CA GLU A 264 -15.37 -19.00 10.56
C GLU A 264 -13.91 -18.65 10.90
N VAL A 265 -13.61 -18.52 12.20
CA VAL A 265 -12.22 -18.35 12.68
C VAL A 265 -11.35 -19.51 12.20
N ASN A 266 -11.83 -20.75 12.36
CA ASN A 266 -11.09 -21.93 11.94
C ASN A 266 -10.85 -21.95 10.42
N GLU A 267 -11.84 -21.56 9.61
CA GLU A 267 -11.66 -21.48 8.15
C GLU A 267 -10.65 -20.40 7.73
N ILE A 268 -10.66 -19.24 8.38
CA ILE A 268 -9.63 -18.19 8.15
C ILE A 268 -8.25 -18.73 8.50
N ILE A 269 -8.09 -19.37 9.66
CA ILE A 269 -6.79 -19.91 10.09
C ILE A 269 -6.31 -21.01 9.14
N LYS A 270 -7.17 -21.95 8.74
CA LYS A 270 -6.83 -23.01 7.78
C LYS A 270 -6.42 -22.45 6.42
N LYS A 271 -7.02 -21.34 5.98
CA LYS A 271 -6.62 -20.66 4.74
C LYS A 271 -5.20 -20.10 4.82
N TRP A 272 -4.76 -19.70 6.01
CA TRP A 272 -3.47 -19.02 6.25
C TRP A 272 -2.45 -19.86 7.03
N SER A 273 -2.69 -21.17 7.19
CA SER A 273 -1.82 -22.08 7.94
C SER A 273 -1.81 -23.46 7.29
N CYS A 274 -0.62 -24.04 7.16
CA CYS A 274 -0.41 -25.43 6.75
C CYS A 274 -0.19 -26.36 7.96
N LEU A 275 -0.28 -25.83 9.19
CA LEU A 275 -0.14 -26.62 10.41
C LEU A 275 -1.33 -27.58 10.57
N GLU A 276 -1.05 -28.84 10.89
CA GLU A 276 -2.08 -29.85 11.19
C GLU A 276 -2.94 -29.42 12.39
N ASP A 277 -2.30 -28.89 13.44
CA ASP A 277 -2.98 -28.32 14.60
C ASP A 277 -3.24 -26.82 14.43
N PHE A 278 -4.24 -26.49 13.59
CA PHE A 278 -4.71 -25.11 13.44
C PHE A 278 -5.43 -24.58 14.69
N VAL A 279 -5.90 -25.48 15.58
CA VAL A 279 -6.58 -25.11 16.83
C VAL A 279 -5.60 -24.43 17.79
N LEU A 280 -4.32 -24.86 17.77
CA LEU A 280 -3.25 -24.17 18.48
C LEU A 280 -3.18 -22.68 18.15
N LEU A 281 -3.28 -22.31 16.88
CA LEU A 281 -3.21 -20.91 16.46
C LEU A 281 -4.39 -20.09 16.98
N ARG A 282 -5.60 -20.66 16.95
CA ARG A 282 -6.79 -20.01 17.52
C ARG A 282 -6.63 -19.76 19.01
N ARG A 283 -6.14 -20.76 19.75
CA ARG A 283 -5.89 -20.64 21.19
C ARG A 283 -4.82 -19.59 21.47
N GLU A 284 -3.71 -19.61 20.73
CA GLU A 284 -2.62 -18.65 20.89
C GLU A 284 -3.08 -17.21 20.55
N LEU A 285 -3.96 -17.01 19.55
CA LEU A 285 -4.57 -15.69 19.27
C LEU A 285 -5.41 -15.18 20.45
N PHE A 286 -6.18 -16.06 21.10
CA PHE A 286 -6.95 -15.72 22.29
C PHE A 286 -6.05 -15.46 23.51
N ASP A 287 -5.12 -16.37 23.81
CA ASP A 287 -4.21 -16.28 24.96
C ASP A 287 -3.33 -15.01 24.92
N ASN A 288 -2.99 -14.55 23.71
CA ASN A 288 -2.22 -13.32 23.50
C ASN A 288 -3.10 -12.06 23.31
N LYS A 289 -4.42 -12.15 23.58
CA LYS A 289 -5.38 -11.03 23.51
C LYS A 289 -5.44 -10.33 22.14
N LEU A 290 -5.27 -11.09 21.07
CA LEU A 290 -5.43 -10.62 19.69
C LEU A 290 -6.83 -10.94 19.17
N LEU A 291 -7.41 -12.04 19.65
CA LEU A 291 -8.84 -12.32 19.55
C LEU A 291 -9.44 -12.33 20.96
N SER A 292 -10.61 -11.74 21.09
CA SER A 292 -11.51 -11.93 22.23
C SER A 292 -12.59 -12.94 21.86
N ARG A 293 -13.19 -13.59 22.86
CA ARG A 293 -14.32 -14.51 22.66
C ARG A 293 -15.30 -14.47 23.83
N GLU A 294 -16.55 -14.83 23.59
CA GLU A 294 -17.52 -15.11 24.65
C GLU A 294 -17.12 -16.37 25.45
N ASP A 295 -17.51 -16.45 26.71
CA ASP A 295 -17.14 -17.55 27.61
C ASP A 295 -17.60 -18.92 27.08
N ASP A 296 -18.71 -18.95 26.34
CA ASP A 296 -19.25 -20.13 25.68
C ASP A 296 -18.55 -20.47 24.34
N GLY A 297 -17.63 -19.63 23.88
CA GLY A 297 -16.90 -19.78 22.62
C GLY A 297 -17.76 -19.58 21.37
N SER A 298 -18.98 -19.05 21.49
CA SER A 298 -19.91 -18.92 20.37
C SER A 298 -19.50 -17.80 19.39
N ARG A 299 -18.84 -16.76 19.91
CA ARG A 299 -18.41 -15.58 19.14
C ARG A 299 -16.96 -15.20 19.45
N TYR A 300 -16.27 -14.75 18.42
CA TYR A 300 -14.91 -14.20 18.44
C TYR A 300 -14.90 -12.84 17.76
N TRP A 301 -14.01 -11.94 18.18
CA TRP A 301 -13.76 -10.66 17.52
C TRP A 301 -12.30 -10.24 17.69
N VAL A 302 -11.79 -9.44 16.77
CA VAL A 302 -10.46 -8.84 16.90
C VAL A 302 -10.47 -7.90 18.10
N SER A 303 -9.55 -8.14 19.04
CA SER A 303 -9.41 -7.28 20.22
C SER A 303 -8.89 -5.91 19.78
N GLU A 304 -9.41 -4.82 20.38
CA GLU A 304 -8.83 -3.48 20.19
C GLU A 304 -7.38 -3.52 20.67
N VAL A 305 -6.44 -3.53 19.72
CA VAL A 305 -5.02 -3.41 20.03
C VAL A 305 -4.81 -1.96 20.46
N LEU A 306 -4.70 -1.75 21.78
CA LEU A 306 -4.13 -0.52 22.31
C LEU A 306 -2.69 -0.45 21.79
N ASP A 307 -2.45 0.45 20.82
CA ASP A 307 -1.10 0.85 20.39
C ASP A 307 -0.26 1.33 21.59
#